data_AF-A0A967ZBL9-F1
#
_entry.id   AF-A0A967ZBL9-F1
#
_cell.length_a   1.000
_cell.length_b   1.000
_cell.length_c   1.000
_cell.angle_alpha   90.00
_cell.angle_beta   90.00
_cell.angle_gamma   90.00
#
_symmetry.space_group_name_H-M   'P 1'
#
loop_
_entity.id
_entity.type
_entity.pdbx_description
1 polymer ?
#
loop_
_entity_poly.entity_id
_entity_poly.type
_entity_poly.pdbx_seq_one_letter_code
_entity_poly.pdbx_strand_id
1 'polypeptide(L)'
;ITVNTKEAGIEHLERTVANLNKRPMDLLLIHNMRNVDEHWATLKDWKEAGRARYIGISLTRNSDYVEMDRFMRTQRPDFIMTGYSIHHPLAAETTLPLAADLGIAVLIVEAFKATEDGGIFP
;
A
#
# COMPACT_ATOMS: atom_id res chain seq x y z
N ILE A 1 -1.96 5.19 6.27
CA ILE A 1 -1.50 6.37 7.04
C ILE A 1 -1.45 7.57 6.09
N THR A 2 -2.01 8.72 6.46
CA THR A 2 -2.10 9.93 5.62
C THR A 2 -1.55 11.20 6.30
N VAL A 3 -0.83 11.04 7.42
CA VAL A 3 -0.37 12.13 8.28
C VAL A 3 1.14 12.41 8.10
N ASN A 4 1.60 13.55 8.62
CA ASN A 4 2.85 14.17 8.18
C ASN A 4 4.04 13.95 9.12
N THR A 5 3.87 13.36 10.29
CA THR A 5 4.99 13.12 11.21
C THR A 5 4.95 11.69 11.72
N LYS A 6 6.10 11.17 12.14
CA LYS A 6 6.20 9.88 12.81
C LYS A 6 5.23 9.74 13.98
N GLU A 7 5.18 10.72 14.88
CA GLU A 7 4.34 10.68 16.08
C GLU A 7 2.86 10.62 15.72
N ALA A 8 2.42 11.46 14.76
CA ALA A 8 1.06 11.43 14.27
C ALA A 8 0.75 10.09 13.56
N GLY A 9 1.74 9.52 12.86
CA GLY A 9 1.62 8.21 12.20
C GLY A 9 1.37 7.10 13.21
N ILE A 10 2.14 7.07 14.30
CA ILE A 10 1.97 6.14 15.41
C ILE A 10 0.59 6.32 16.05
N GLU A 11 0.20 7.55 16.39
CA GLU A 11 -1.11 7.82 17.00
C GLU A 11 -2.26 7.36 16.09
N HIS A 12 -2.15 7.63 14.78
CA HIS A 12 -3.13 7.19 13.79
C HIS A 12 -3.23 5.66 13.71
N LEU A 13 -2.11 4.95 13.78
CA LEU A 13 -2.08 3.48 13.81
C LEU A 13 -2.68 2.93 15.10
N GLU A 14 -2.33 3.49 16.26
CA GLU A 14 -2.90 3.09 17.56
C GLU A 14 -4.42 3.27 17.58
N ARG A 15 -4.92 4.40 17.06
CA ARG A 15 -6.35 4.66 16.92
C ARG A 15 -7.02 3.66 15.97
N THR A 16 -6.36 3.31 14.86
CA THR A 16 -6.87 2.29 13.92
C THR A 16 -7.02 0.94 14.60
N VAL A 17 -6.01 0.51 15.35
CA VAL A 17 -6.04 -0.75 16.12
C VAL A 17 -7.14 -0.73 17.17
N ALA A 18 -7.32 0.38 17.88
CA ALA A 18 -8.39 0.54 18.87
C ALA A 18 -9.78 0.44 18.23
N ASN A 19 -10.00 1.14 17.11
CA ASN A 19 -11.28 1.15 16.39
C ASN A 19 -11.67 -0.23 15.84
N LEU A 20 -10.68 -0.98 15.33
CA LEU A 20 -10.91 -2.32 14.78
C LEU A 20 -10.92 -3.42 15.84
N ASN A 21 -10.53 -3.10 17.08
CA ASN A 21 -10.42 -4.02 18.21
C ASN A 21 -9.71 -5.34 17.85
N LYS A 22 -8.59 -5.23 17.12
CA LYS A 22 -7.88 -6.40 16.57
C LYS A 22 -6.38 -6.31 16.82
N ARG A 23 -5.83 -7.36 17.43
CA ARG A 23 -4.40 -7.54 17.70
C ARG A 23 -4.01 -9.01 17.52
N PRO A 24 -3.01 -9.35 16.67
CA PRO A 24 -2.32 -8.45 15.75
C PRO A 24 -3.22 -8.03 14.57
N MET A 25 -2.88 -6.91 13.95
CA MET A 25 -3.44 -6.53 12.65
C MET A 25 -2.95 -7.50 11.58
N ASP A 26 -3.82 -7.90 10.65
CA ASP A 26 -3.40 -8.80 9.56
C ASP A 26 -2.54 -8.07 8.55
N LEU A 27 -2.99 -6.91 8.08
CA LEU A 27 -2.30 -6.10 7.08
C LEU A 27 -2.42 -4.62 7.43
N LEU A 28 -1.30 -3.90 7.35
CA LEU A 28 -1.27 -2.44 7.41
C LEU A 28 -0.63 -1.87 6.14
N LEU A 29 -1.27 -0.86 5.56
CA LEU A 29 -0.80 -0.20 4.34
C LEU A 29 -0.54 1.30 4.60
N ILE A 30 0.61 1.79 4.12
CA ILE A 30 0.85 3.23 4.01
C ILE A 30 0.09 3.73 2.77
N HIS A 31 -0.71 4.79 2.94
CA HIS A 31 -1.67 5.22 1.94
C HIS A 31 -1.20 6.50 1.26
N ASN A 32 -0.13 6.38 0.45
CA ASN A 32 0.66 7.38 -0.30
C ASN A 32 2.16 7.37 0.07
N MET A 33 3.00 8.08 -0.72
CA MET A 33 4.45 8.17 -0.51
C MET A 33 4.90 9.32 0.42
N ARG A 34 3.97 10.05 1.04
CA ARG A 34 4.30 11.17 1.93
C ARG A 34 4.96 10.66 3.20
N ASN A 35 6.20 11.09 3.46
CA ASN A 35 7.02 10.67 4.60
C ASN A 35 7.04 9.14 4.77
N VAL A 36 7.07 8.43 3.64
CA VAL A 36 6.96 6.97 3.61
C VAL A 36 8.07 6.30 4.41
N ASP A 37 9.28 6.86 4.45
CA ASP A 37 10.42 6.26 5.16
C ASP A 37 10.19 6.18 6.68
N GLU A 38 9.64 7.23 7.28
CA GLU A 38 9.33 7.27 8.72
C GLU A 38 8.19 6.31 9.08
N HIS A 39 7.14 6.33 8.27
CA HIS A 39 5.98 5.45 8.44
C HIS A 39 6.36 3.99 8.21
N TRP A 40 7.24 3.73 7.25
CA TRP A 40 7.73 2.39 6.93
C TRP A 40 8.60 1.85 8.06
N ALA A 41 9.50 2.66 8.62
CA ALA A 41 10.26 2.26 9.80
C ALA A 41 9.33 1.83 10.95
N THR A 42 8.27 2.61 11.19
CA THR A 42 7.26 2.30 12.22
C THR A 42 6.55 0.97 11.94
N LEU A 43 6.15 0.72 10.69
CA LEU A 43 5.48 -0.53 10.32
C LEU A 43 6.42 -1.74 10.43
N LYS A 44 7.71 -1.60 10.10
CA LYS A 44 8.71 -2.65 10.32
C LYS A 44 8.84 -2.98 11.81
N ASP A 45 9.00 -1.96 12.67
CA ASP A 45 9.08 -2.16 14.12
C ASP A 45 7.83 -2.89 14.65
N TRP A 46 6.64 -2.53 14.14
CA TRP A 46 5.38 -3.18 14.53
C TRP A 46 5.29 -4.63 14.04
N LYS A 47 5.79 -4.93 12.85
CA LYS A 47 5.85 -6.30 12.34
C LYS A 47 6.82 -7.15 13.17
N GLU A 48 8.01 -6.63 13.46
CA GLU A 48 9.02 -7.30 14.30
C GLU A 48 8.48 -7.54 15.72
N ALA A 49 7.74 -6.59 16.29
CA ALA A 49 7.08 -6.73 17.58
C ALA A 49 5.80 -7.61 17.56
N GLY A 50 5.45 -8.20 16.41
CA GLY A 50 4.28 -9.07 16.27
C GLY A 50 2.94 -8.34 16.38
N ARG A 51 2.92 -7.01 16.22
CA ARG A 51 1.70 -6.18 16.25
C ARG A 51 0.96 -6.16 14.91
N ALA A 52 1.67 -6.40 13.82
CA ALA A 52 1.13 -6.59 12.47
C ALA A 52 1.73 -7.86 11.83
N ARG A 53 0.93 -8.63 11.10
CA ARG A 53 1.41 -9.83 10.40
C ARG A 53 2.07 -9.48 9.07
N TYR A 54 1.44 -8.59 8.31
CA TYR A 54 1.91 -8.13 7.01
C TYR A 54 1.89 -6.60 6.92
N ILE A 55 2.79 -6.04 6.13
CA ILE A 55 2.91 -4.60 5.90
C ILE A 55 3.12 -4.32 4.41
N GLY A 56 2.66 -3.15 3.97
CA GLY A 56 2.76 -2.76 2.57
C GLY A 56 2.47 -1.30 2.30
N ILE A 57 2.34 -0.98 1.02
CA ILE A 57 2.02 0.36 0.54
C ILE A 57 0.83 0.32 -0.43
N SER A 58 0.16 1.45 -0.60
CA SER A 58 -0.88 1.60 -1.62
C SER A 58 -0.68 2.84 -2.47
N LEU A 59 -0.63 2.65 -3.79
CA LEU A 59 -0.53 3.72 -4.80
C LEU A 59 -1.38 3.36 -6.01
N THR A 60 -2.35 4.22 -6.32
CA THR A 60 -3.38 3.95 -7.34
C THR A 60 -3.25 4.85 -8.57
N ARG A 61 -2.44 5.91 -8.52
CA ARG A 61 -2.23 6.81 -9.65
C ARG A 61 -1.06 6.33 -10.51
N ASN A 62 -1.22 6.45 -11.82
CA ASN A 62 -0.22 6.03 -12.80
C ASN A 62 1.13 6.75 -12.64
N SER A 63 1.12 8.02 -12.22
CA SER A 63 2.33 8.80 -11.96
C SER A 63 3.24 8.18 -10.90
N ASP A 64 2.68 7.33 -10.04
CA ASP A 64 3.35 6.89 -8.82
C ASP A 64 4.03 5.51 -9.00
N TYR A 65 3.90 4.87 -10.17
CA TYR A 65 4.46 3.53 -10.41
C TYR A 65 5.98 3.51 -10.39
N VAL A 66 6.65 4.57 -10.85
CA VAL A 66 8.11 4.67 -10.75
C VAL A 66 8.57 4.66 -9.28
N GLU A 67 7.83 5.33 -8.41
CA GLU A 67 8.14 5.36 -6.98
C GLU A 67 7.79 4.04 -6.29
N MET A 68 6.65 3.44 -6.66
CA MET A 68 6.25 2.11 -6.18
C MET A 68 7.30 1.06 -6.55
N ASP A 69 7.75 1.00 -7.81
CA ASP A 69 8.73 0.04 -8.29
C ASP A 69 10.08 0.21 -7.56
N ARG A 70 10.51 1.45 -7.35
CA ARG A 70 11.72 1.77 -6.57
C ARG A 70 11.57 1.28 -5.12
N PHE A 71 10.41 1.52 -4.51
CA PHE A 71 10.13 1.07 -3.15
C PHE A 71 10.10 -0.46 -3.06
N MET A 72 9.45 -1.14 -3.99
CA MET A 72 9.39 -2.60 -4.04
C MET A 72 10.78 -3.22 -4.13
N ARG A 73 11.67 -2.67 -4.98
CA ARG A 73 13.04 -3.17 -5.14
C ARG A 73 13.88 -3.00 -3.87
N THR A 74 13.70 -1.88 -3.17
CA THR A 74 14.53 -1.50 -2.01
C THR A 74 14.02 -2.05 -0.68
N GLN A 75 12.70 -1.99 -0.45
CA GLN A 75 12.08 -2.31 0.83
C GLN A 75 11.38 -3.67 0.88
N ARG A 76 11.06 -4.28 -0.27
CA ARG A 76 10.45 -5.62 -0.36
C ARG A 76 9.22 -5.78 0.55
N PRO A 77 8.17 -4.95 0.40
CA PRO A 77 6.96 -5.07 1.21
C PRO A 77 6.26 -6.42 0.99
N ASP A 78 5.45 -6.86 1.95
CA ASP A 78 4.67 -8.10 1.80
C ASP A 78 3.55 -7.93 0.76
N PHE A 79 2.94 -6.74 0.76
CA PHE A 79 1.83 -6.38 -0.12
C PHE A 79 2.06 -5.04 -0.81
N ILE A 80 1.57 -4.93 -2.04
CA ILE A 80 1.21 -3.66 -2.66
C ILE A 80 -0.29 -3.62 -2.93
N MET A 81 -0.87 -2.43 -2.88
CA MET A 81 -2.22 -2.18 -3.39
C MET A 81 -2.16 -1.17 -4.51
N THR A 82 -2.63 -1.54 -5.70
CA THR A 82 -2.57 -0.68 -6.89
C THR A 82 -3.85 -0.71 -7.72
N GLY A 83 -4.07 0.38 -8.46
CA GLY A 83 -5.17 0.48 -9.41
C GLY A 83 -4.86 -0.31 -10.66
N TYR A 84 -5.81 -1.13 -11.11
CA TYR A 84 -5.74 -1.81 -12.38
C TYR A 84 -7.15 -2.11 -12.88
N SER A 85 -7.42 -1.80 -14.14
CA SER A 85 -8.62 -2.27 -14.84
C SER A 85 -8.27 -2.50 -16.31
N ILE A 86 -9.19 -3.12 -17.06
CA ILE A 86 -9.04 -3.28 -18.51
C ILE A 86 -8.89 -1.93 -19.25
N HIS A 87 -9.38 -0.82 -18.67
CA HIS A 87 -9.27 0.53 -19.22
C HIS A 87 -8.06 1.30 -18.67
N HIS A 88 -7.49 0.84 -17.57
CA HIS A 88 -6.29 1.40 -16.93
C HIS A 88 -5.22 0.31 -16.72
N PRO A 89 -4.63 -0.23 -17.80
CA PRO A 89 -3.79 -1.42 -17.73
C PRO A 89 -2.34 -1.15 -17.34
N LEU A 90 -1.94 0.11 -17.12
CA LEU A 90 -0.53 0.49 -16.97
C LEU A 90 0.21 -0.29 -15.87
N ALA A 91 -0.47 -0.68 -14.78
CA ALA A 91 0.14 -1.52 -13.75
C ALA A 91 0.64 -2.88 -14.30
N ALA A 92 -0.03 -3.44 -15.31
CA ALA A 92 0.35 -4.71 -15.94
C ALA A 92 1.60 -4.61 -16.82
N GLU A 93 2.00 -3.40 -17.22
CA GLU A 93 3.22 -3.20 -18.04
C GLU A 93 4.50 -3.25 -17.18
N THR A 94 4.43 -2.83 -15.91
CA THR A 94 5.62 -2.71 -15.04
C THR A 94 5.40 -3.31 -13.64
N THR A 95 4.48 -2.74 -12.87
CA THR A 95 4.29 -3.01 -11.44
C THR A 95 3.91 -4.46 -11.15
N LEU A 96 2.94 -5.03 -11.88
CA LEU A 96 2.45 -6.38 -11.64
C LEU A 96 3.50 -7.46 -12.01
N PRO A 97 4.19 -7.39 -13.17
CA PRO A 97 5.33 -8.25 -13.44
C PRO A 97 6.41 -8.15 -12.36
N LEU A 98 6.75 -6.92 -11.94
CA LEU A 98 7.73 -6.73 -10.87
C LEU A 98 7.29 -7.37 -9.56
N ALA A 99 6.03 -7.21 -9.15
CA ALA A 99 5.52 -7.84 -7.94
C ALA A 99 5.65 -9.37 -7.99
N ALA A 100 5.34 -9.97 -9.15
CA ALA A 100 5.52 -11.40 -9.37
C ALA A 100 7.00 -11.82 -9.24
N ASP A 101 7.93 -11.12 -9.90
CA ASP A 101 9.37 -11.40 -9.84
C ASP A 101 9.93 -11.29 -8.42
N LEU A 102 9.42 -10.36 -7.61
CA LEU A 102 9.89 -10.13 -6.24
C LEU A 102 9.13 -10.96 -5.19
N GLY A 103 8.11 -11.73 -5.58
CA GLY A 103 7.28 -12.50 -4.65
C GLY A 103 6.39 -11.65 -3.73
N ILE A 104 5.99 -10.47 -4.20
CA ILE A 104 5.16 -9.52 -3.45
C ILE A 104 3.69 -9.77 -3.77
N ALA A 105 2.83 -9.86 -2.75
CA ALA A 105 1.40 -10.04 -2.93
C ALA A 105 0.73 -8.74 -3.43
N VAL A 106 -0.31 -8.87 -4.25
CA VAL A 106 -0.98 -7.72 -4.88
C VAL A 106 -2.46 -7.67 -4.50
N LEU A 107 -2.90 -6.49 -4.07
CA LEU A 107 -4.32 -6.12 -3.98
C LEU A 107 -4.67 -5.18 -5.13
N ILE A 108 -5.65 -5.55 -5.94
CA ILE A 108 -6.17 -4.68 -7.00
C ILE A 108 -7.35 -3.88 -6.48
N VAL A 109 -7.28 -2.55 -6.64
CA VAL A 109 -8.41 -1.64 -6.41
C VAL A 109 -8.86 -1.02 -7.73
N GLU A 110 -10.05 -0.42 -7.72
CA GLU A 110 -10.62 0.22 -8.92
C GLU A 110 -10.76 -0.74 -10.12
N ALA A 111 -10.96 -2.04 -9.87
CA ALA A 111 -11.02 -3.11 -10.88
C ALA A 111 -12.03 -2.87 -12.01
N PHE A 112 -13.03 -2.03 -11.75
CA PHE A 112 -14.13 -1.70 -12.65
C PHE A 112 -14.06 -0.27 -13.20
N LYS A 113 -12.95 0.44 -12.99
CA LYS A 113 -12.77 1.82 -13.46
C LYS A 113 -12.67 1.88 -14.98
N ALA A 114 -13.42 2.78 -15.59
CA ALA A 114 -13.48 3.01 -17.03
C ALA A 114 -12.94 4.39 -17.43
N THR A 115 -13.10 5.38 -16.56
CA THR A 115 -12.64 6.76 -16.72
C THR A 115 -12.04 7.26 -15.40
N GLU A 116 -11.50 8.48 -15.35
CA GLU A 116 -10.85 9.02 -14.14
C GLU A 116 -11.77 9.00 -12.90
N ASP A 117 -13.06 9.29 -13.07
CA ASP A 117 -14.06 9.35 -12.00
C ASP A 117 -15.26 8.40 -12.24
N GLY A 118 -15.15 7.42 -13.15
CA GLY A 118 -16.28 6.58 -13.58
C GLY A 118 -15.95 5.09 -13.66
N GLY A 119 -16.95 4.27 -13.36
CA GLY A 119 -16.90 2.81 -13.51
C GLY A 119 -17.55 2.32 -14.80
N ILE A 120 -17.38 1.03 -15.10
CA ILE A 120 -18.09 0.33 -16.20
C ILE A 120 -19.58 0.11 -15.91
N PHE A 121 -20.04 0.41 -14.69
CA PHE A 121 -21.44 0.29 -14.29
C PHE A 121 -22.09 1.68 -14.25
N PRO A 122 -23.37 1.79 -14.68
CA PRO A 122 -24.11 3.04 -14.70
C PRO A 122 -24.44 3.57 -13.30
#